data_AF-A0A2E5EXA6-F1
#
_entry.id   AF-A0A2E5EXA6-F1
#
_cell.length_a   1.000
_cell.length_b   1.000
_cell.length_c   1.000
_cell.angle_alpha   90.00
_cell.angle_beta   90.00
_cell.angle_gamma   90.00
#
_symmetry.space_group_name_H-M   'P 1'
#
loop_
_entity.id
_entity.type
_entity.pdbx_description
1 polymer ?
#
loop_
_entity_poly.entity_id
_entity_poly.type
_entity_poly.pdbx_seq_one_letter_code
_entity_poly.pdbx_strand_id
1 'polypeptide(L)' 'MPKKKNKSKGLNLIPFYETRSGVKKKIREIKNKQWPDVSSLDVYRLFEFGWTTTEITSHFNVRHYQVLNRLRKF' A
#
# COMPACT_ATOMS: atom_id res chain seq x y z
N MET A 1 -19.43 -33.32 15.14
CA MET A 1 -18.20 -32.54 14.93
C MET A 1 -18.10 -32.16 13.45
N PRO A 2 -18.15 -30.87 13.04
CA PRO A 2 -18.01 -30.55 11.62
C PRO A 2 -16.53 -30.61 11.20
N LYS A 3 -16.29 -31.33 10.10
CA LYS A 3 -14.96 -31.59 9.52
C LYS A 3 -14.31 -30.30 9.00
N LYS A 4 -13.09 -29.99 9.45
CA LYS A 4 -12.22 -28.94 8.88
C LYS A 4 -11.91 -29.30 7.43
N LYS A 5 -12.43 -28.53 6.47
CA LYS A 5 -12.06 -28.65 5.06
C LYS A 5 -10.66 -28.07 4.87
N ASN A 6 -9.66 -28.92 4.68
CA ASN A 6 -8.35 -28.53 4.18
C ASN A 6 -8.53 -27.95 2.77
N LYS A 7 -8.48 -26.62 2.65
CA LYS A 7 -8.47 -25.94 1.34
C LYS A 7 -7.13 -26.24 0.66
N SER A 8 -7.24 -26.90 -0.49
CA SER A 8 -6.18 -27.20 -1.43
C SER A 8 -5.32 -25.98 -1.75
N LYS A 9 -4.00 -26.13 -1.62
CA LYS A 9 -3.00 -25.18 -2.12
C LYS A 9 -2.89 -25.34 -3.64
N GLY A 10 -3.88 -24.82 -4.37
CA GLY A 10 -3.80 -24.69 -5.83
C GLY A 10 -3.05 -23.41 -6.19
N LEU A 11 -1.95 -23.53 -6.95
CA LEU A 11 -1.29 -22.49 -7.76
C LEU A 11 -1.64 -21.02 -7.45
N ASN A 12 -1.02 -20.46 -6.42
CA ASN A 12 -1.00 -18.99 -6.23
C ASN A 12 0.23 -18.43 -6.98
N LEU A 13 0.15 -18.35 -8.31
CA LEU A 13 1.12 -17.63 -9.15
C LEU A 13 0.98 -16.11 -9.03
N ILE A 14 -0.11 -15.63 -8.41
CA ILE A 14 -0.30 -14.22 -8.13
C ILE A 14 0.46 -13.91 -6.84
N PRO A 15 1.54 -13.12 -6.89
CA PRO A 15 2.21 -12.72 -5.68
C PRO A 15 1.24 -12.00 -4.75
N PHE A 16 1.33 -12.27 -3.44
CA PHE A 16 0.35 -11.81 -2.45
C PHE A 16 0.05 -10.31 -2.52
N TYR A 17 1.02 -9.48 -2.96
CA TYR A 17 0.84 -8.04 -3.11
C TYR A 17 -0.07 -7.60 -4.27
N GLU A 18 -0.40 -8.48 -5.21
CA GLU A 18 -1.36 -8.25 -6.30
C GLU A 18 -2.78 -8.72 -5.94
N THR A 19 -2.93 -9.48 -4.86
CA THR A 19 -4.26 -9.87 -4.38
C THR A 19 -4.97 -8.67 -3.74
N ARG A 20 -6.30 -8.54 -3.95
CA ARG A 20 -7.10 -7.46 -3.34
C ARG A 20 -6.92 -7.36 -1.82
N SER A 21 -6.70 -8.49 -1.14
CA SER A 21 -6.44 -8.55 0.30
C SER A 21 -5.03 -8.05 0.66
N GLY A 22 -4.00 -8.41 -0.11
CA GLY A 22 -2.63 -7.94 0.09
C GLY A 22 -2.46 -6.44 -0.20
N VAL A 23 -3.12 -5.93 -1.24
CA VAL A 23 -3.17 -4.49 -1.55
C VAL A 23 -3.78 -3.71 -0.38
N LYS A 24 -4.94 -4.13 0.12
CA LYS A 24 -5.59 -3.48 1.28
C LYS A 24 -4.71 -3.51 2.52
N LYS A 25 -4.01 -4.63 2.76
CA LYS A 25 -3.09 -4.76 3.89
C LYS A 25 -1.91 -3.79 3.76
N LYS A 26 -1.24 -3.73 2.61
CA LYS A 26 -0.14 -2.79 2.34
C LYS A 26 -0.56 -1.34 2.45
N ILE A 27 -1.71 -0.96 1.88
CA ILE A 27 -2.23 0.41 2.01
C ILE A 27 -2.43 0.74 3.49
N ARG A 28 -3.03 -0.17 4.27
CA ARG A 28 -3.20 0.03 5.72
C ARG A 28 -1.86 0.18 6.43
N GLU A 29 -0.88 -0.64 6.11
CA GLU A 29 0.48 -0.56 6.67
C GLU A 29 1.11 0.82 6.38
N ILE A 30 1.01 1.32 5.15
CA ILE A 30 1.54 2.63 4.75
C ILE A 30 0.78 3.76 5.46
N LYS A 31 -0.56 3.69 5.49
CA LYS A 31 -1.42 4.72 6.13
C LYS A 31 -1.20 4.86 7.63
N ASN A 32 -0.72 3.80 8.29
CA ASN A 32 -0.42 3.81 9.72
C ASN A 32 0.96 4.40 10.04
N LYS A 33 1.81 4.64 9.04
CA LYS A 33 3.13 5.26 9.24
C LYS A 33 2.97 6.76 9.50
N GLN A 34 3.94 7.35 10.21
CA GLN A 34 4.11 8.80 10.20
C GLN A 34 4.84 9.23 8.92
N TRP A 35 4.59 10.45 8.43
CA TRP A 35 5.20 10.96 7.20
C TRP A 35 6.74 10.81 7.12
N PRO A 36 7.51 11.06 8.20
CA PRO A 36 8.97 10.84 8.18
C PRO A 36 9.39 9.42 7.81
N ASP A 37 8.57 8.42 8.17
CA ASP A 37 8.82 6.98 7.93
C ASP A 37 8.24 6.49 6.60
N VAL A 38 7.47 7.32 5.90
CA VAL A 38 6.95 7.00 4.57
C VAL A 38 8.11 7.08 3.57
N SER A 39 8.51 5.93 3.03
CA SER A 39 9.57 5.86 2.01
C SER A 39 9.06 6.31 0.64
N SER A 40 9.97 6.66 -0.28
CA SER A 40 9.61 6.95 -1.67
C SER A 40 8.87 5.78 -2.32
N LEU A 41 9.24 4.55 -2.00
CA LEU A 41 8.58 3.33 -2.47
C LEU A 41 7.14 3.21 -1.96
N ASP A 42 6.89 3.62 -0.71
CA ASP A 42 5.53 3.65 -0.16
C ASP A 42 4.65 4.66 -0.90
N VAL A 43 5.19 5.86 -1.18
CA VAL A 43 4.48 6.87 -1.98
C VAL A 43 4.18 6.33 -3.38
N TYR A 44 5.16 5.71 -4.04
CA TYR A 44 4.98 5.10 -5.35
C TYR A 44 3.89 4.02 -5.35
N ARG A 45 3.88 3.14 -4.34
CA ARG A 45 2.83 2.11 -4.19
C ARG A 45 1.43 2.71 -4.00
N LEU A 46 1.31 3.81 -3.25
CA LEU A 46 0.02 4.50 -3.12
C LEU A 46 -0.49 4.96 -4.49
N PHE A 47 0.38 5.51 -5.34
CA PHE A 47 0.03 5.85 -6.73
C PHE A 47 -0.34 4.64 -7.57
N GLU A 48 0.41 3.53 -7.49
CA GLU A 48 0.05 2.27 -8.17
C GLU A 48 -1.33 1.75 -7.76
N PHE A 49 -1.73 2.00 -6.51
CA PHE A 49 -3.05 1.64 -6.00
C PHE A 49 -4.12 2.71 -6.24
N GLY A 50 -3.83 3.73 -7.05
CA GLY A 50 -4.79 4.74 -7.50
C GLY A 50 -4.97 5.93 -6.55
N TRP A 51 -4.13 6.09 -5.54
CA TRP A 51 -4.18 7.29 -4.70
C TRP A 51 -3.67 8.50 -5.45
N THR A 52 -4.37 9.60 -5.29
CA THR A 52 -3.99 10.91 -5.83
C THR A 52 -3.06 11.65 -4.88
N THR A 53 -2.29 12.60 -5.41
CA THR A 53 -1.44 13.47 -4.58
C THR A 53 -2.25 14.18 -3.50
N THR A 54 -3.45 14.63 -3.83
CA THR A 54 -4.38 15.31 -2.90
C THR A 54 -4.76 14.41 -1.73
N GLU A 55 -5.13 13.16 -1.98
CA GLU A 55 -5.48 12.20 -0.92
C GLU A 55 -4.30 11.90 -0.01
N ILE A 56 -3.10 11.76 -0.58
CA ILE A 56 -1.86 11.55 0.19
C ILE A 56 -1.58 12.76 1.07
N THR A 57 -1.67 13.97 0.51
CA THR A 57 -1.44 15.21 1.28
C THR A 57 -2.46 15.39 2.39
N SER A 58 -3.73 15.07 2.16
CA SER A 58 -4.79 15.17 3.15
C SER A 58 -4.62 14.13 4.27
N HIS A 59 -4.23 12.89 3.94
CA HIS A 59 -4.06 11.83 4.93
C HIS A 59 -2.86 12.07 5.84
N PHE A 60 -1.72 12.50 5.28
CA PHE A 60 -0.48 12.70 6.04
C PHE A 60 -0.30 14.14 6.55
N ASN A 61 -1.24 15.05 6.25
CA ASN A 61 -1.17 16.48 6.56
C ASN A 61 0.15 17.14 6.09
N VAL A 62 0.47 16.92 4.81
CA VAL A 62 1.69 17.44 4.17
C VAL A 62 1.36 18.23 2.90
N ARG A 63 2.30 19.03 2.43
CA ARG A 63 2.14 19.82 1.20
C ARG A 63 2.44 18.98 -0.05
N HIS A 64 1.84 19.36 -1.18
CA HIS A 64 2.01 18.66 -2.46
C HIS A 64 3.49 18.49 -2.87
N TYR A 65 4.29 19.54 -2.72
CA TYR A 65 5.72 19.47 -3.06
C TYR A 65 6.49 18.48 -2.19
N GLN A 66 6.06 18.21 -0.95
CA GLN A 66 6.73 17.24 -0.08
C GLN A 66 6.52 15.82 -0.61
N VAL A 67 5.32 15.52 -1.12
CA VAL A 67 5.00 14.25 -1.78
C VAL A 67 5.82 14.10 -3.07
N LEU A 68 5.84 15.14 -3.91
CA LEU A 68 6.61 15.15 -5.17
C LEU A 68 8.12 15.02 -4.93
N ASN A 69 8.65 15.70 -3.90
CA ASN A 69 10.07 15.60 -3.54
C ASN A 69 10.46 14.21 -3.06
N ARG A 70 9.54 13.47 -2.42
CA ARG A 70 9.79 12.07 -2.02
C ARG A 70 9.95 11.18 -3.25
N LEU A 71 9.11 11.37 -4.27
CA LEU A 71 9.19 10.63 -5.54
C LEU A 71 10.47 10.93 -6.33
N ARG A 72 11.00 12.16 -6.26
CA ARG A 72 12.21 12.55 -7.00
C ARG A 72 13.52 11.96 -6.46
N LYS A 73 13.56 11.51 -5.20
CA LYS A 73 14.77 10.98 -4.55
C LYS A 73 15.02 9.48 -4.83
N PHE A 74 14.46 8.96 -5.91
CA PHE A 74 14.65 7.56 -6.33
C PHE A 74 15.91 7.39 -7.16
#